data_AF-A0A1S2K7J6-F1
#
_entry.id   AF-A0A1S2K7J6-F1
#
_cell.length_a   1.000
_cell.length_b   1.000
_cell.length_c   1.000
_cell.angle_alpha   90.00
_cell.angle_beta   90.00
_cell.angle_gamma   90.00
#
_symmetry.space_group_name_H-M   'P 1'
#
loop_
_entity.id
_entity.type
_entity.pdbx_description
1 polymer ?
#
loop_
_entity_poly.entity_id
_entity_poly.type
_entity_poly.pdbx_seq_one_letter_code
_entity_poly.pdbx_strand_id
1 'polypeptide(L)'
;MRVLPRAARVLLEDLPDLTDRLLAVLSEEEPAYRALLESDPGPTWQEVRRSLRHSVGSLLDPRACRDAARRCSWQIGGTRAEQGMPLDALLHAFRLGGSLVWQALVDETSRIAPDEVRLLVHVAGDVWSFVDEHCTLVADAYRQVERQLTWRHENRLRLMTAALLDGSTRIADLPEVAAALDLPERGRYAVVAVASAHAAAYGAGHPVPPPPGMRVRWHVGTDTEYGIVLVGDGDPAALAREPQAPPGTRTGVSSVVDGLAAVGDARRLAETALR
;
A
#
# COMPACT_ATOMS: atom_id res chain seq x y z
N MET A 1 -19.77 -25.15 30.01
CA MET A 1 -19.99 -26.18 28.98
C MET A 1 -18.66 -26.84 28.64
N ARG A 2 -18.55 -28.18 28.75
CA ARG A 2 -17.28 -28.91 28.51
C ARG A 2 -17.11 -29.38 27.04
N VAL A 3 -18.14 -29.23 26.20
CA VAL A 3 -18.15 -29.73 24.82
C VAL A 3 -17.29 -28.92 23.86
N LEU A 4 -17.37 -27.59 23.89
CA LEU A 4 -16.56 -26.71 23.03
C LEU A 4 -15.05 -26.93 23.28
N PRO A 5 -14.54 -26.93 24.54
CA PRO A 5 -13.14 -27.23 24.78
C PRO A 5 -12.71 -28.65 24.40
N ARG A 6 -13.64 -29.60 24.32
CA ARG A 6 -13.33 -30.97 23.87
C ARG A 6 -13.20 -31.01 22.34
N ALA A 7 -14.17 -30.45 21.62
CA ALA A 7 -14.12 -30.36 20.16
C ALA A 7 -12.89 -29.57 19.68
N ALA A 8 -12.61 -28.41 20.29
CA ALA A 8 -11.44 -27.61 19.96
C ALA A 8 -10.10 -28.34 20.20
N ARG A 9 -10.01 -29.23 21.20
CA ARG A 9 -8.81 -30.07 21.39
C ARG A 9 -8.61 -31.06 20.24
N VAL A 10 -9.69 -31.69 19.78
CA VAL A 10 -9.62 -32.60 18.62
C VAL A 10 -9.19 -31.85 17.36
N LEU A 11 -9.74 -30.65 17.12
CA LEU A 11 -9.30 -29.82 15.99
C LEU A 11 -7.83 -29.38 16.09
N LEU A 12 -7.29 -29.20 17.31
CA LEU A 12 -5.86 -28.91 17.49
C LEU A 12 -4.98 -30.12 17.17
N GLU A 13 -5.42 -31.32 17.54
CA GLU A 13 -4.73 -32.58 17.22
C GLU A 13 -4.72 -32.82 15.69
N ASP A 14 -5.81 -32.44 15.01
CA ASP A 14 -5.99 -32.60 13.56
C ASP A 14 -5.72 -31.33 12.74
N LEU A 15 -4.87 -30.44 13.25
CA LEU A 15 -4.52 -29.18 12.58
C LEU A 15 -4.02 -29.34 11.14
N PRO A 16 -3.19 -30.36 10.79
CA PRO A 16 -2.75 -30.55 9.41
C PRO A 16 -3.91 -30.75 8.43
N ASP A 17 -4.87 -31.63 8.74
CA ASP A 17 -6.04 -31.87 7.89
C ASP A 17 -6.90 -30.60 7.76
N LEU A 18 -7.15 -29.91 8.86
CA LEU A 18 -7.90 -28.65 8.86
C LEU A 18 -7.20 -27.57 8.01
N THR A 19 -5.86 -27.56 7.99
CA THR A 19 -5.07 -26.66 7.14
C THR A 19 -5.23 -27.02 5.68
N ASP A 20 -5.11 -28.30 5.32
CA ASP A 20 -5.24 -28.77 3.94
C ASP A 20 -6.65 -28.47 3.39
N ARG A 21 -7.68 -28.70 4.21
CA ARG A 21 -9.08 -28.35 3.88
C ARG A 21 -9.25 -26.85 3.66
N LEU A 22 -8.66 -26.00 4.50
CA LEU A 22 -8.75 -24.55 4.29
C LEU A 22 -8.04 -24.13 3.00
N LEU A 23 -6.85 -24.66 2.72
CA LEU A 23 -6.15 -24.33 1.48
C LEU A 23 -6.92 -24.79 0.24
N ALA A 24 -7.59 -25.94 0.29
CA ALA A 24 -8.45 -26.40 -0.79
C ALA A 24 -9.60 -25.40 -1.04
N VAL A 25 -10.30 -24.97 0.01
CA VAL A 25 -11.38 -23.96 -0.08
C VAL A 25 -10.83 -22.63 -0.60
N LEU A 26 -9.66 -22.18 -0.14
CA LEU A 26 -9.05 -20.94 -0.63
C LEU A 26 -8.64 -21.03 -2.10
N SER A 27 -8.12 -22.17 -2.55
CA SER A 27 -7.76 -22.38 -3.96
C SER A 27 -8.99 -22.39 -4.88
N GLU A 28 -10.10 -22.93 -4.38
CA GLU A 28 -11.37 -22.99 -5.10
C GLU A 28 -12.04 -21.60 -5.19
N GLU A 29 -12.21 -20.94 -4.04
CA GLU A 29 -13.02 -19.72 -3.92
C GLU A 29 -12.25 -18.42 -4.22
N GLU A 30 -10.92 -18.41 -4.09
CA GLU A 30 -10.12 -17.19 -4.15
C GLU A 30 -9.01 -17.24 -5.24
N PRO A 31 -9.21 -16.56 -6.39
CA PRO A 31 -8.21 -16.54 -7.48
C PRO A 31 -6.82 -16.07 -7.04
N ALA A 32 -6.74 -15.10 -6.12
CA ALA A 32 -5.48 -14.59 -5.59
C ALA A 32 -4.74 -15.66 -4.76
N TYR A 33 -5.47 -16.48 -3.99
CA TYR A 33 -4.89 -17.60 -3.25
C TYR A 33 -4.53 -18.76 -4.15
N ARG A 34 -5.32 -19.05 -5.20
CA ARG A 34 -4.98 -20.05 -6.22
C ARG A 34 -3.62 -19.77 -6.86
N ALA A 35 -3.42 -18.55 -7.36
CA ALA A 35 -2.16 -18.13 -7.96
C ALA A 35 -0.98 -18.21 -6.97
N LEU A 36 -1.21 -17.81 -5.70
CA LEU A 36 -0.21 -17.90 -4.64
C LEU A 36 0.20 -19.36 -4.36
N LEU A 37 -0.77 -20.28 -4.31
CA LEU A 37 -0.55 -21.70 -4.02
C LEU A 37 0.09 -22.45 -5.20
N GLU A 38 -0.22 -22.06 -6.44
CA GLU A 38 0.44 -22.60 -7.64
C GLU A 38 1.93 -22.23 -7.70
N SER A 39 2.32 -21.07 -7.15
CA SER A 39 3.71 -20.62 -7.13
C SER A 39 4.55 -21.32 -6.06
N ASP A 40 4.12 -21.29 -4.80
CA ASP A 40 4.78 -21.97 -3.69
C ASP A 40 3.80 -22.17 -2.51
N PRO A 41 3.26 -23.39 -2.33
CA PRO A 41 2.27 -23.64 -1.29
C PRO A 41 2.88 -23.72 0.12
N GLY A 42 4.18 -24.00 0.26
CA GLY A 42 4.82 -24.32 1.54
C GLY A 42 4.71 -23.20 2.60
N PRO A 43 5.11 -21.96 2.28
CA PRO A 43 5.00 -20.83 3.20
C PRO A 43 3.55 -20.53 3.60
N THR A 44 2.63 -20.56 2.63
CA THR A 44 1.20 -20.29 2.87
C THR A 44 0.59 -21.37 3.76
N TRP A 45 0.94 -22.64 3.56
CA TRP A 45 0.50 -23.73 4.44
C TRP A 45 0.96 -23.53 5.88
N GLN A 46 2.22 -23.16 6.10
CA GLN A 46 2.74 -22.91 7.45
C GLN A 46 2.06 -21.72 8.13
N GLU A 47 1.79 -20.65 7.36
CA GLU A 47 1.08 -19.48 7.84
C GLU A 47 -0.37 -19.82 8.23
N VAL A 48 -1.10 -20.51 7.36
CA VAL A 48 -2.49 -20.92 7.60
C VAL A 48 -2.57 -21.85 8.81
N ARG A 49 -1.70 -22.86 8.91
CA ARG A 49 -1.64 -23.75 10.07
C ARG A 49 -1.36 -22.99 11.37
N ARG A 50 -0.43 -22.03 11.34
CA ARG A 50 -0.12 -21.21 12.52
C ARG A 50 -1.32 -20.35 12.92
N SER A 51 -2.00 -19.75 11.94
CA SER A 51 -3.21 -18.95 12.17
C SER A 51 -4.32 -19.80 12.78
N LEU A 52 -4.64 -20.94 12.17
CA LEU A 52 -5.63 -21.91 12.68
C LEU A 52 -5.32 -22.37 14.10
N ARG A 53 -4.06 -22.69 14.40
CA ARG A 53 -3.64 -23.06 15.76
C ARG A 53 -3.96 -21.97 16.78
N HIS A 54 -3.72 -20.70 16.44
CA HIS A 54 -4.03 -19.57 17.32
C HIS A 54 -5.54 -19.34 17.44
N SER A 55 -6.29 -19.47 16.34
CA SER A 55 -7.75 -19.34 16.32
C SER A 55 -8.44 -20.43 17.16
N VAL A 56 -8.13 -21.70 16.89
CA VAL A 56 -8.70 -22.83 17.64
C VAL A 56 -8.20 -22.84 19.09
N GLY A 57 -6.93 -22.52 19.33
CA GLY A 57 -6.39 -22.40 20.69
C GLY A 57 -7.08 -21.32 21.54
N SER A 58 -7.55 -20.25 20.91
CA SER A 58 -8.31 -19.19 21.59
C SER A 58 -9.68 -19.65 22.10
N LEU A 59 -10.22 -20.78 21.59
CA LEU A 59 -11.43 -21.41 22.13
C LEU A 59 -11.17 -22.19 23.43
N LEU A 60 -9.91 -22.58 23.69
CA LEU A 60 -9.51 -23.29 24.90
C LEU A 60 -9.05 -22.34 26.00
N ASP A 61 -8.19 -21.38 25.63
CA ASP A 61 -7.68 -20.36 26.53
C ASP A 61 -7.64 -19.00 25.80
N PRO A 62 -8.75 -18.24 25.85
CA PRO A 62 -8.83 -16.92 25.23
C PRO A 62 -7.85 -15.91 25.83
N ARG A 63 -7.33 -16.11 27.04
CA ARG A 63 -6.40 -15.17 27.67
C ARG A 63 -4.98 -15.44 27.21
N ALA A 64 -4.56 -16.70 27.15
CA ALA A 64 -3.22 -17.06 26.71
C ALA A 64 -3.00 -16.91 25.20
N CYS A 65 -4.04 -17.14 24.38
CA CYS A 65 -3.87 -17.22 22.92
C CYS A 65 -4.14 -15.91 22.18
N ARG A 66 -4.90 -14.97 22.77
CA ARG A 66 -5.38 -13.76 22.07
C ARG A 66 -4.26 -12.90 21.52
N ASP A 67 -3.24 -12.58 22.33
CA ASP A 67 -2.15 -11.71 21.87
C ASP A 67 -1.33 -12.37 20.76
N ALA A 68 -1.14 -13.68 20.82
CA ALA A 68 -0.45 -14.43 19.77
C ALA A 68 -1.28 -14.46 18.47
N ALA A 69 -2.59 -14.65 18.57
CA ALA A 69 -3.52 -14.60 17.43
C ALA A 69 -3.51 -13.21 16.77
N ARG A 70 -3.61 -12.14 17.57
CA ARG A 70 -3.57 -10.75 17.10
C ARG A 70 -2.27 -10.45 16.36
N ARG A 71 -1.12 -10.80 16.95
CA ARG A 71 0.19 -10.64 16.30
C ARG A 71 0.29 -11.44 15.00
N CYS A 72 -0.24 -12.67 14.98
CA CYS A 72 -0.26 -13.49 13.78
C CYS A 72 -1.07 -12.81 12.66
N SER A 73 -2.29 -12.33 12.97
CA SER A 73 -3.15 -11.65 11.99
C SER A 73 -2.54 -10.34 11.49
N TRP A 74 -1.91 -9.58 12.37
CA TRP A 74 -1.17 -8.38 11.99
C TRP A 74 -0.01 -8.68 11.03
N GLN A 75 0.78 -9.73 11.31
CA GLN A 75 1.87 -10.19 10.44
C GLN A 75 1.36 -10.62 9.06
N ILE A 76 0.23 -11.35 9.01
CA ILE A 76 -0.41 -11.77 7.76
C ILE A 76 -0.86 -10.53 6.96
N GLY A 77 -1.60 -9.61 7.58
CA GLY A 77 -2.07 -8.39 6.92
C GLY A 77 -0.94 -7.56 6.32
N GLY A 78 0.16 -7.38 7.06
CA GLY A 78 1.35 -6.68 6.55
C GLY A 78 2.03 -7.41 5.40
N THR A 79 2.26 -8.72 5.54
CA THR A 79 2.92 -9.53 4.50
C THR A 79 2.13 -9.56 3.20
N ARG A 80 0.80 -9.69 3.29
CA ARG A 80 -0.08 -9.70 2.10
C ARG A 80 -0.15 -8.33 1.42
N ALA A 81 -0.08 -7.24 2.17
CA ALA A 81 0.06 -5.89 1.60
C ALA A 81 1.38 -5.71 0.85
N GLU A 82 2.50 -6.19 1.40
CA GLU A 82 3.81 -6.15 0.72
C GLU A 82 3.80 -6.95 -0.59
N GLN A 83 3.03 -8.04 -0.63
CA GLN A 83 2.85 -8.89 -1.81
C GLN A 83 1.82 -8.34 -2.82
N GLY A 84 1.10 -7.28 -2.49
CA GLY A 84 0.06 -6.70 -3.35
C GLY A 84 -1.19 -7.59 -3.50
N MET A 85 -1.46 -8.49 -2.55
CA MET A 85 -2.70 -9.28 -2.56
C MET A 85 -3.91 -8.37 -2.33
N PRO A 86 -4.99 -8.48 -3.12
CA PRO A 86 -6.21 -7.70 -2.89
C PRO A 86 -6.76 -7.87 -1.47
N LEU A 87 -7.08 -6.75 -0.80
CA LEU A 87 -7.56 -6.77 0.58
C LEU A 87 -8.88 -7.53 0.74
N ASP A 88 -9.77 -7.45 -0.24
CA ASP A 88 -11.04 -8.17 -0.26
C ASP A 88 -10.84 -9.70 -0.30
N ALA A 89 -9.92 -10.18 -1.13
CA ALA A 89 -9.52 -11.61 -1.17
C ALA A 89 -8.96 -12.07 0.18
N LEU A 90 -8.11 -11.25 0.81
CA LEU A 90 -7.56 -11.54 2.14
C LEU A 90 -8.65 -11.58 3.22
N LEU A 91 -9.59 -10.63 3.21
CA LEU A 91 -10.70 -10.62 4.17
C LEU A 91 -11.65 -11.80 3.95
N HIS A 92 -11.89 -12.19 2.69
CA HIS A 92 -12.69 -13.38 2.39
C HIS A 92 -12.01 -14.65 2.91
N ALA A 93 -10.69 -14.78 2.74
CA ALA A 93 -9.94 -15.91 3.28
C ALA A 93 -10.09 -16.07 4.82
N PHE A 94 -10.08 -14.96 5.57
CA PHE A 94 -10.33 -15.00 7.02
C PHE A 94 -11.77 -15.45 7.35
N ARG A 95 -12.77 -15.01 6.58
CA ARG A 95 -14.17 -15.45 6.74
C ARG A 95 -14.35 -16.92 6.40
N LEU A 96 -13.70 -17.42 5.35
CA LEU A 96 -13.67 -18.84 4.98
C LEU A 96 -13.03 -19.68 6.09
N GLY A 97 -11.89 -19.24 6.63
CA GLY A 97 -11.23 -19.89 7.76
C GLY A 97 -12.11 -19.96 9.01
N GLY A 98 -12.78 -18.86 9.36
CA GLY A 98 -13.75 -18.82 10.47
C GLY A 98 -14.93 -19.78 10.26
N SER A 99 -15.49 -19.80 9.04
CA SER A 99 -16.60 -20.68 8.66
C SER A 99 -16.19 -22.16 8.72
N LEU A 100 -15.00 -22.49 8.23
CA LEU A 100 -14.47 -23.85 8.28
C LEU A 100 -14.26 -24.32 9.73
N VAL A 101 -13.66 -23.50 10.58
CA VAL A 101 -13.49 -23.82 12.01
C VAL A 101 -14.84 -24.03 12.68
N TRP A 102 -15.82 -23.16 12.41
CA TRP A 102 -17.17 -23.30 12.94
C TRP A 102 -17.83 -24.62 12.53
N GLN A 103 -17.79 -24.97 11.23
CA GLN A 103 -18.32 -26.24 10.75
C GLN A 103 -17.62 -27.43 11.40
N ALA A 104 -16.29 -27.40 11.51
CA ALA A 104 -15.53 -28.46 12.16
C ALA A 104 -15.90 -28.64 13.64
N LEU A 105 -16.21 -27.56 14.36
CA LEU A 105 -16.71 -27.64 15.74
C LEU A 105 -18.11 -28.27 15.83
N VAL A 106 -19.00 -27.91 14.90
CA VAL A 106 -20.35 -28.48 14.80
C VAL A 106 -20.29 -29.96 14.48
N ASP A 107 -19.51 -30.36 13.46
CA ASP A 107 -19.34 -31.75 13.04
C ASP A 107 -18.77 -32.61 14.17
N GLU A 108 -17.71 -32.13 14.82
CA GLU A 108 -17.06 -32.88 15.90
C GLU A 108 -17.98 -32.99 17.12
N THR A 109 -18.72 -31.94 17.46
CA THR A 109 -19.70 -31.98 18.54
C THR A 109 -20.85 -32.95 18.22
N SER A 110 -21.33 -32.93 16.98
CA SER A 110 -22.37 -33.85 16.48
C SER A 110 -21.93 -35.31 16.59
N ARG A 111 -20.65 -35.58 16.36
CA ARG A 111 -20.07 -36.93 16.45
C ARG A 111 -19.91 -37.43 17.89
N ILE A 112 -19.44 -36.58 18.80
CA ILE A 112 -19.06 -37.01 20.17
C ILE A 112 -20.13 -36.77 21.23
N ALA A 113 -21.03 -35.82 21.00
CA ALA A 113 -22.10 -35.43 21.92
C ALA A 113 -23.29 -34.82 21.15
N PRO A 114 -24.05 -35.63 20.37
CA PRO A 114 -25.16 -35.14 19.54
C PRO A 114 -26.18 -34.28 20.31
N ASP A 115 -26.49 -34.66 21.55
CA ASP A 115 -27.42 -33.94 22.41
C ASP A 115 -26.89 -32.57 22.85
N GLU A 116 -25.59 -32.31 22.76
CA GLU A 116 -24.98 -31.04 23.19
C GLU A 116 -24.75 -30.06 22.02
N VAL A 117 -24.98 -30.46 20.77
CA VAL A 117 -24.78 -29.60 19.57
C VAL A 117 -25.56 -28.29 19.69
N ARG A 118 -26.80 -28.34 20.17
CA ARG A 118 -27.65 -27.15 20.36
C ARG A 118 -27.00 -26.09 21.25
N LEU A 119 -26.10 -26.49 22.15
CA LEU A 119 -25.43 -25.57 23.07
C LEU A 119 -24.41 -24.68 22.33
N LEU A 120 -23.93 -25.07 21.15
CA LEU A 120 -23.01 -24.26 20.34
C LEU A 120 -23.62 -22.90 19.96
N VAL A 121 -24.94 -22.78 19.88
CA VAL A 121 -25.62 -21.49 19.58
C VAL A 121 -25.22 -20.38 20.57
N HIS A 122 -24.93 -20.74 21.83
CA HIS A 122 -24.56 -19.78 22.86
C HIS A 122 -23.13 -19.23 22.72
N VAL A 123 -22.27 -19.88 21.93
CA VAL A 123 -20.89 -19.45 21.68
C VAL A 123 -20.68 -18.94 20.26
N ALA A 124 -21.69 -19.07 19.38
CA ALA A 124 -21.61 -18.60 18.00
C ALA A 124 -21.28 -17.10 17.90
N GLY A 125 -21.90 -16.28 18.76
CA GLY A 125 -21.62 -14.84 18.84
C GLY A 125 -20.15 -14.55 19.12
N ASP A 126 -19.56 -15.22 20.11
CA ASP A 126 -18.15 -15.06 20.47
C ASP A 126 -17.21 -15.46 19.33
N VAL A 127 -17.54 -16.53 18.58
CA VAL A 127 -16.77 -16.97 17.41
C VAL A 127 -16.82 -15.94 16.29
N TRP A 128 -18.00 -15.42 15.95
CA TRP A 128 -18.11 -14.40 14.90
C TRP A 128 -17.48 -13.07 15.30
N SER A 129 -17.59 -12.66 16.57
CA SER A 129 -16.88 -11.49 17.09
C SER A 129 -15.36 -11.66 17.01
N PHE A 130 -14.84 -12.87 17.23
CA PHE A 130 -13.42 -13.16 17.03
C PHE A 130 -13.03 -13.00 15.56
N VAL A 131 -13.77 -13.58 14.62
CA VAL A 131 -13.47 -13.43 13.18
C VAL A 131 -13.51 -11.96 12.74
N ASP A 132 -14.49 -11.18 13.21
CA ASP A 132 -14.62 -9.76 12.90
C ASP A 132 -13.45 -8.91 13.46
N GLU A 133 -13.05 -9.18 14.71
CA GLU A 133 -11.86 -8.57 15.32
C GLU A 133 -10.61 -8.83 14.46
N HIS A 134 -10.43 -10.08 14.01
CA HIS A 134 -9.29 -10.48 13.20
C HIS A 134 -9.32 -9.88 11.78
N CYS A 135 -10.49 -9.76 11.17
CA CYS A 135 -10.66 -9.04 9.90
C CYS A 135 -10.28 -7.57 10.03
N THR A 136 -10.68 -6.92 11.13
CA THR A 136 -10.32 -5.52 11.41
C THR A 136 -8.81 -5.35 11.56
N LEU A 137 -8.16 -6.22 12.35
CA LEU A 137 -6.71 -6.18 12.55
C LEU A 137 -5.92 -6.37 11.25
N VAL A 138 -6.36 -7.29 10.40
CA VAL A 138 -5.74 -7.54 9.09
C VAL A 138 -5.89 -6.32 8.18
N ALA A 139 -7.09 -5.74 8.12
CA ALA A 139 -7.33 -4.55 7.30
C ALA A 139 -6.51 -3.34 7.76
N ASP A 140 -6.36 -3.15 9.08
CA ASP A 140 -5.57 -2.05 9.63
C ASP A 140 -4.08 -2.21 9.34
N ALA A 141 -3.53 -3.42 9.55
CA ALA A 141 -2.15 -3.73 9.22
C ALA A 141 -1.87 -3.55 7.73
N TYR A 142 -2.78 -4.05 6.88
CA TYR A 142 -2.68 -3.95 5.43
C TYR A 142 -2.65 -2.49 4.97
N ARG A 143 -3.62 -1.68 5.40
CA ARG A 143 -3.69 -0.25 5.05
C ARG A 143 -2.51 0.55 5.59
N GLN A 144 -1.96 0.16 6.75
CA GLN A 144 -0.75 0.81 7.27
C GLN A 144 0.45 0.57 6.35
N VAL A 145 0.64 -0.65 5.88
CA VAL A 145 1.71 -0.98 4.92
C VAL A 145 1.48 -0.27 3.59
N GLU A 146 0.26 -0.25 3.05
CA GLU A 146 -0.03 0.49 1.81
C GLU A 146 0.29 1.98 1.92
N ARG A 147 -0.11 2.63 3.03
CA ARG A 147 0.25 4.03 3.29
C ARG A 147 1.76 4.22 3.37
N GLN A 148 2.47 3.28 4.00
CA GLN A 148 3.92 3.35 4.12
C GLN A 148 4.61 3.17 2.76
N LEU A 149 4.15 2.24 1.92
CA LEU A 149 4.68 2.01 0.58
C LEU A 149 4.42 3.22 -0.33
N THR A 150 3.20 3.76 -0.30
CA THR A 150 2.82 4.97 -1.04
C THR A 150 3.69 6.15 -0.62
N TRP A 151 3.80 6.40 0.69
CA TRP A 151 4.63 7.48 1.22
C TRP A 151 6.11 7.31 0.85
N ARG A 152 6.66 6.10 0.94
CA ARG A 152 8.04 5.80 0.54
C ARG A 152 8.26 6.08 -0.94
N HIS A 153 7.30 5.67 -1.78
CA HIS A 153 7.33 5.91 -3.22
C HIS A 153 7.30 7.41 -3.54
N GLU A 154 6.33 8.15 -2.99
CA GLU A 154 6.22 9.60 -3.16
C GLU A 154 7.45 10.33 -2.65
N ASN A 155 7.98 9.95 -1.48
CA ASN A 155 9.18 10.57 -0.93
C ASN A 155 10.42 10.27 -1.78
N ARG A 156 10.57 9.05 -2.31
CA ARG A 156 11.64 8.72 -3.27
C ARG A 156 11.55 9.60 -4.52
N LEU A 157 10.36 9.71 -5.10
CA LEU A 157 10.09 10.56 -6.26
C LEU A 157 10.40 12.04 -5.98
N ARG A 158 10.05 12.54 -4.78
CA ARG A 158 10.33 13.90 -4.34
C ARG A 158 11.83 14.16 -4.20
N LEU A 159 12.57 13.22 -3.62
CA LEU A 159 14.02 13.31 -3.46
C LEU A 159 14.75 13.26 -4.81
N MET A 160 14.28 12.43 -5.75
CA MET A 160 14.79 12.41 -7.12
C MET A 160 14.56 13.75 -7.84
N THR A 161 13.38 14.38 -7.70
CA THR A 161 13.14 15.72 -8.26
C THR A 161 14.08 16.75 -7.65
N ALA A 162 14.25 16.74 -6.33
CA ALA A 162 15.14 17.66 -5.63
C ALA A 162 16.59 17.51 -6.15
N ALA A 163 17.07 16.28 -6.29
CA ALA A 163 18.41 16.00 -6.80
C ALA A 163 18.62 16.47 -8.25
N LEU A 164 17.60 16.43 -9.10
CA LEU A 164 17.66 17.00 -10.45
C LEU A 164 17.74 18.53 -10.42
N LEU A 165 16.86 19.15 -9.62
CA LEU A 165 16.80 20.60 -9.45
C LEU A 165 18.10 21.15 -8.84
N ASP A 166 18.69 20.43 -7.89
CA ASP A 166 19.98 20.79 -7.28
C ASP A 166 21.17 20.53 -8.20
N GLY A 167 20.99 19.77 -9.28
CA GLY A 167 22.08 19.33 -10.15
C GLY A 167 23.02 18.32 -9.49
N SER A 168 22.56 17.63 -8.44
CA SER A 168 23.35 16.66 -7.67
C SER A 168 23.17 15.21 -8.13
N THR A 169 22.25 14.97 -9.08
CA THR A 169 22.04 13.65 -9.70
C THR A 169 23.27 13.22 -10.50
N ARG A 170 23.78 12.01 -10.25
CA ARG A 170 24.93 11.48 -11.00
C ARG A 170 24.48 11.01 -12.37
N ILE A 171 25.36 11.12 -13.37
CA ILE A 171 25.08 10.67 -14.75
C ILE A 171 24.67 9.19 -14.79
N ALA A 172 25.29 8.34 -13.96
CA ALA A 172 24.97 6.92 -13.88
C ALA A 172 23.55 6.63 -13.36
N ASP A 173 22.98 7.54 -12.57
CA ASP A 173 21.65 7.37 -11.96
C ASP A 173 20.53 7.97 -12.86
N LEU A 174 20.89 8.74 -13.89
CA LEU A 174 19.92 9.43 -14.77
C LEU A 174 18.90 8.51 -15.44
N PRO A 175 19.25 7.31 -15.94
CA PRO A 175 18.26 6.41 -16.55
C PRO A 175 17.18 5.96 -15.55
N GLU A 176 17.58 5.68 -14.31
CA GLU A 176 16.65 5.29 -13.23
C GLU A 176 15.74 6.46 -12.87
N VAL A 177 16.31 7.66 -12.70
CA VAL A 177 15.55 8.88 -12.41
C VAL A 177 14.58 9.21 -13.55
N ALA A 178 15.04 9.15 -14.81
CA ALA A 178 14.21 9.37 -15.99
C ALA A 178 12.99 8.45 -16.01
N ALA A 179 13.19 7.15 -15.77
CA ALA A 179 12.11 6.18 -15.70
C ALA A 179 11.17 6.41 -14.51
N ALA A 180 11.71 6.66 -13.32
CA ALA A 180 10.92 6.86 -12.10
C ALA A 180 10.06 8.13 -12.16
N LEU A 181 10.56 9.20 -12.78
CA LEU A 181 9.85 10.47 -12.90
C LEU A 181 9.01 10.58 -14.19
N ASP A 182 9.05 9.58 -15.07
CA ASP A 182 8.46 9.59 -16.41
C ASP A 182 8.91 10.81 -17.25
N LEU A 183 10.21 11.13 -17.18
CA LEU A 183 10.86 12.23 -17.88
C LEU A 183 11.96 11.68 -18.80
N PRO A 184 11.89 11.86 -20.13
CA PRO A 184 12.90 11.34 -21.06
C PRO A 184 14.32 11.86 -20.77
N GLU A 185 15.31 10.98 -20.66
CA GLU A 185 16.71 11.39 -20.41
C GLU A 185 17.20 12.45 -21.42
N ARG A 186 16.84 12.27 -22.70
CA ARG A 186 17.14 13.19 -23.82
C ARG A 186 15.94 14.06 -24.19
N GLY A 187 15.29 14.65 -23.19
CA GLY A 187 14.21 15.63 -23.39
C GLY A 187 14.70 17.08 -23.47
N ARG A 188 13.84 17.97 -23.96
CA ARG A 188 14.03 19.43 -23.86
C ARG A 188 13.32 19.94 -22.62
N TYR A 189 14.04 20.61 -21.75
CA TYR A 189 13.56 21.00 -20.42
C TYR A 189 13.63 22.50 -20.19
N ALA A 190 12.70 23.03 -19.40
CA ALA A 190 12.81 24.34 -18.78
C ALA A 190 12.43 24.23 -17.30
N VAL A 191 12.85 25.18 -16.48
CA VAL A 191 12.44 25.27 -15.07
C VAL A 191 11.70 26.58 -14.85
N VAL A 192 10.56 26.49 -14.16
CA VAL A 192 9.81 27.63 -13.65
C VAL A 192 10.02 27.69 -12.15
N ALA A 193 10.42 28.83 -11.61
CA ALA A 193 10.53 29.11 -10.18
C ALA A 193 9.42 30.08 -9.78
N VAL A 194 8.67 29.74 -8.72
CA VAL A 194 7.52 30.51 -8.24
C VAL A 194 7.75 30.85 -6.77
N ALA A 195 7.97 32.13 -6.47
CA ALA A 195 8.02 32.63 -5.09
C ALA A 195 6.64 33.17 -4.71
N SER A 196 6.02 32.53 -3.71
CA SER A 196 4.76 32.97 -3.11
C SER A 196 5.01 33.52 -1.71
N ALA A 197 4.47 34.69 -1.39
CA ALA A 197 4.44 35.23 -0.03
C ALA A 197 3.49 34.45 0.91
N HIS A 198 2.71 33.50 0.37
CA HIS A 198 1.72 32.68 1.06
C HIS A 198 1.78 31.23 0.52
N ALA A 199 2.96 30.60 0.52
CA ALA A 199 3.12 29.20 0.11
C ALA A 199 2.18 28.23 0.88
N ALA A 200 1.70 28.62 2.07
CA ALA A 200 0.75 27.86 2.87
C ALA A 200 -0.74 28.04 2.49
N ALA A 201 -1.10 28.98 1.59
CA ALA A 201 -2.51 29.31 1.30
C ALA A 201 -3.09 28.63 0.04
N TYR A 202 -2.25 28.04 -0.81
CA TYR A 202 -2.73 27.31 -1.97
C TYR A 202 -3.02 25.86 -1.58
N GLY A 203 -4.27 25.60 -1.17
CA GLY A 203 -4.75 24.23 -1.02
C GLY A 203 -4.61 23.47 -2.33
N ALA A 204 -3.79 22.41 -2.35
CA ALA A 204 -3.71 21.32 -3.34
C ALA A 204 -3.76 21.66 -4.85
N GLY A 205 -3.62 22.92 -5.27
CA GLY A 205 -3.67 23.36 -6.65
C GLY A 205 -2.34 23.98 -7.07
N HIS A 206 -1.71 23.43 -8.10
CA HIS A 206 -0.49 23.99 -8.66
C HIS A 206 -0.74 25.39 -9.25
N PRO A 207 0.13 26.38 -8.99
CA PRO A 207 -0.16 27.78 -9.28
C PRO A 207 -0.24 28.10 -10.78
N VAL A 208 0.30 27.24 -11.65
CA VAL A 208 0.30 27.42 -13.11
C VAL A 208 0.03 26.07 -13.80
N PRO A 209 -1.08 25.90 -14.54
CA PRO A 209 -1.29 24.72 -15.36
C PRO A 209 -0.27 24.69 -16.52
N PRO A 210 0.18 23.50 -16.96
CA PRO A 210 1.12 23.40 -18.07
C PRO A 210 0.51 23.95 -19.38
N PRO A 211 1.27 24.69 -20.21
CA PRO A 211 0.84 25.03 -21.56
C PRO A 211 0.49 23.78 -22.38
N PRO A 212 -0.41 23.88 -23.37
CA PRO A 212 -0.80 22.74 -24.21
C PRO A 212 0.43 22.05 -24.84
N GLY A 213 0.50 20.72 -24.72
CA GLY A 213 1.60 19.92 -25.25
C GLY A 213 2.84 19.82 -24.35
N MET A 214 2.85 20.49 -23.20
CA MET A 214 3.92 20.39 -22.21
C MET A 214 3.47 19.57 -20.98
N ARG A 215 4.43 18.93 -20.31
CA ARG A 215 4.19 18.26 -19.02
C ARG A 215 5.03 18.94 -17.95
N VAL A 216 4.41 19.23 -16.80
CA VAL A 216 5.09 19.91 -15.70
C VAL A 216 5.10 19.03 -14.48
N ARG A 217 6.27 18.91 -13.86
CA ARG A 217 6.48 18.23 -12.59
C ARG A 217 6.86 19.24 -11.52
N TRP A 218 5.95 19.45 -10.57
CA TRP A 218 6.14 20.40 -9.49
C TRP A 218 6.93 19.80 -8.32
N HIS A 219 7.72 20.65 -7.68
CA HIS A 219 8.48 20.38 -6.49
C HIS A 219 8.34 21.56 -5.53
N VAL A 220 7.78 21.29 -4.35
CA VAL A 220 7.62 22.29 -3.30
C VAL A 220 8.94 22.41 -2.54
N GLY A 221 9.58 23.57 -2.63
CA GLY A 221 10.71 23.96 -1.79
C GLY A 221 10.26 24.76 -0.56
N THR A 222 11.21 25.24 0.24
CA THR A 222 10.92 25.98 1.49
C THR A 222 10.28 27.34 1.23
N ASP A 223 10.87 28.11 0.31
CA ASP A 223 10.45 29.49 -0.01
C ASP A 223 10.06 29.68 -1.49
N THR A 224 10.27 28.65 -2.31
CA THR A 224 10.06 28.69 -3.77
C THR A 224 9.61 27.32 -4.25
N GLU A 225 8.57 27.32 -5.08
CA GLU A 225 8.13 26.12 -5.80
C GLU A 225 8.79 26.08 -7.18
N TYR A 226 9.22 24.89 -7.60
CA TYR A 226 9.87 24.69 -8.89
C TYR A 226 9.05 23.74 -9.76
N GLY A 227 8.82 24.12 -11.01
CA GLY A 227 8.23 23.26 -12.04
C GLY A 227 9.29 22.84 -13.05
N ILE A 228 9.58 21.54 -13.15
CA ILE A 228 10.36 20.98 -14.27
C ILE A 228 9.39 20.80 -15.44
N VAL A 229 9.62 21.53 -16.52
CA VAL A 229 8.79 21.51 -17.73
C VAL A 229 9.46 20.63 -18.78
N LEU A 230 8.80 19.55 -19.20
CA LEU A 230 9.12 18.84 -20.44
C LEU A 230 8.43 19.57 -21.59
N VAL A 231 9.23 20.25 -22.41
CA VAL A 231 8.75 21.16 -23.47
C VAL A 231 8.22 20.40 -24.69
N GLY A 232 8.80 19.24 -25.00
CA GLY A 232 8.41 18.45 -26.18
C GLY A 232 8.52 19.25 -27.49
N ASP A 233 7.49 19.15 -28.33
CA ASP A 233 7.31 19.92 -29.57
C ASP A 233 6.67 21.30 -29.34
N GLY A 234 6.38 21.67 -28.08
CA GLY A 234 5.77 22.94 -27.74
C GLY A 234 6.71 24.14 -27.96
N ASP A 235 6.12 25.33 -28.17
CA ASP A 235 6.87 26.59 -28.25
C ASP A 235 7.37 26.99 -26.86
N PRO A 236 8.69 27.01 -26.59
CA PRO A 236 9.24 27.42 -25.30
C PRO A 236 8.82 28.83 -24.88
N ALA A 237 8.57 29.71 -25.84
CA ALA A 237 8.16 31.07 -25.55
C ALA A 237 6.73 31.14 -24.97
N ALA A 238 5.92 30.08 -25.06
CA ALA A 238 4.66 29.97 -24.34
C ALA A 238 4.86 30.03 -22.82
N LEU A 239 5.97 29.49 -22.29
CA LEU A 239 6.30 29.55 -20.86
C LEU A 239 6.59 30.97 -20.38
N ALA A 240 7.10 31.83 -21.27
CA ALA A 240 7.36 33.24 -20.98
C ALA A 240 6.16 34.15 -21.27
N ARG A 241 5.21 33.69 -22.10
CA ARG A 241 4.09 34.50 -22.60
C ARG A 241 2.83 34.46 -21.74
N GLU A 242 2.69 33.56 -20.75
CA GLU A 242 1.41 33.43 -20.05
C GLU A 242 1.29 34.13 -18.68
N PRO A 243 0.26 35.00 -18.52
CA PRO A 243 -0.15 35.63 -17.27
C PRO A 243 -1.19 34.77 -16.54
N GLN A 244 -0.77 33.88 -15.64
CA GLN A 244 -1.69 33.13 -14.76
C GLN A 244 -1.23 32.99 -13.32
N ALA A 245 -0.06 33.51 -12.95
CA ALA A 245 0.34 33.56 -11.55
C ALA A 245 -0.61 34.52 -10.79
N PRO A 246 -1.21 34.10 -9.67
CA PRO A 246 -2.08 34.96 -8.89
C PRO A 246 -1.38 36.28 -8.52
N PRO A 247 -2.13 37.40 -8.39
CA PRO A 247 -1.55 38.69 -8.01
C PRO A 247 -0.67 38.56 -6.75
N GLY A 248 0.56 39.08 -6.82
CA GLY A 248 1.53 38.98 -5.73
C GLY A 248 2.50 37.79 -5.80
N THR A 249 2.42 36.97 -6.85
CA THR A 249 3.35 35.88 -7.10
C THR A 249 4.48 36.34 -8.03
N ARG A 250 5.74 36.07 -7.66
CA ARG A 250 6.90 36.30 -8.56
C ARG A 250 7.27 35.00 -9.25
N THR A 251 7.50 35.06 -10.55
CA THR A 251 7.84 33.89 -11.37
C THR A 251 9.10 34.15 -12.19
N GLY A 252 10.04 33.21 -12.16
CA GLY A 252 11.23 33.19 -13.02
C GLY A 252 11.21 31.97 -13.92
N VAL A 253 11.55 32.13 -15.20
CA VAL A 253 11.54 31.05 -16.19
C VAL A 253 12.94 30.94 -16.79
N SER A 254 13.50 29.73 -16.81
CA SER A 254 14.80 29.47 -17.43
C SER A 254 14.73 29.50 -18.95
N SER A 255 15.88 29.63 -19.61
CA SER A 255 16.00 29.16 -20.99
C SER A 255 15.79 27.65 -21.08
N VAL A 256 15.47 27.15 -22.27
CA VAL A 256 15.42 25.71 -22.51
C VAL A 256 16.82 25.11 -22.46
N VAL A 257 16.94 23.93 -21.86
CA VAL A 257 18.14 23.11 -21.81
C VAL A 257 17.86 21.74 -22.41
N ASP A 258 18.91 21.12 -22.95
CA ASP A 258 18.84 19.77 -23.51
C ASP A 258 19.29 18.74 -22.48
N GLY A 259 18.47 17.71 -22.30
CA GLY A 259 18.74 16.59 -21.43
C GLY A 259 18.39 16.82 -19.96
N LEU A 260 18.01 15.73 -19.30
CA LEU A 260 17.57 15.74 -17.90
C LEU A 260 18.71 16.17 -16.96
N ALA A 261 19.96 15.90 -17.32
CA ALA A 261 21.16 16.31 -16.58
C ALA A 261 21.28 17.84 -16.42
N ALA A 262 20.76 18.61 -17.37
CA ALA A 262 20.89 20.06 -17.39
C ALA A 262 19.79 20.79 -16.58
N VAL A 263 18.85 20.06 -15.99
CA VAL A 263 17.75 20.64 -15.18
C VAL A 263 18.27 21.48 -14.02
N GLY A 264 19.38 21.08 -13.39
CA GLY A 264 19.99 21.87 -12.31
C GLY A 264 20.52 23.23 -12.78
N ASP A 265 20.99 23.31 -14.02
CA ASP A 265 21.46 24.55 -14.63
C ASP A 265 20.26 25.45 -14.98
N ALA A 266 19.20 24.85 -15.54
CA ALA A 266 17.93 25.52 -15.78
C ALA A 266 17.34 26.11 -14.49
N ARG A 267 17.37 25.40 -13.35
CA ARG A 267 16.92 25.97 -12.06
C ARG A 267 17.68 27.25 -11.72
N ARG A 268 19.00 27.28 -11.83
CA ARG A 268 19.81 28.47 -11.50
C ARG A 268 19.48 29.66 -12.40
N LEU A 269 19.16 29.40 -13.68
CA LEU A 269 18.68 30.43 -14.60
C LEU A 269 17.29 30.95 -14.21
N ALA A 270 16.36 30.07 -13.84
CA ALA A 270 15.04 30.46 -13.36
C ALA A 270 15.10 31.31 -12.09
N GLU A 271 15.98 30.97 -11.15
CA GLU A 271 16.22 31.76 -9.93
C GLU A 271 16.83 33.12 -10.21
N THR A 272 17.69 33.22 -11.23
CA THR A 272 18.25 34.51 -11.66
C THR A 272 17.16 35.38 -12.26
N ALA A 273 16.24 34.80 -13.05
CA ALA A 273 15.09 35.52 -13.61
C ALA A 273 14.02 35.91 -12.57
N LEU A 274 14.03 35.28 -11.39
CA LEU A 274 13.10 35.57 -10.29
C LEU A 274 13.51 36.81 -9.45
N ARG A 275 14.78 37.21 -9.54
CA ARG A 275 15.36 38.35 -8.79
C ARG A 275 15.10 39.67 -9.48
#